data_AF-A0A3P7PPH9-F1
#
_entry.id   AF-A0A3P7PPH9-F1
#
_cell.length_a   1.000
_cell.length_b   1.000
_cell.length_c   1.000
_cell.angle_alpha   90.00
_cell.angle_beta   90.00
_cell.angle_gamma   90.00
#
_symmetry.space_group_name_H-M   'P 1'
#
loop_
_entity.id
_entity.type
_entity.pdbx_description
1 polymer ?
#
loop_
_entity_poly.entity_id
_entity_poly.type
_entity_poly.pdbx_seq_one_letter_code
_entity_poly.pdbx_strand_id
1 'polypeptide(L)'
;MAEFLKGTDESVKKKFMSLYNDPDVPSEIARREKIHLLAVSLLTSEQLDAYNKYATSMKRRTSAYAARLRQLSPTAREALYTIALIAQNLSKNVRNELKRFALRRKSLA
;
A
#
# COMPACT_ATOMS: atom_id res chain seq x y z
N MET A 1 9.43 -6.58 -4.40
CA MET A 1 8.45 -7.62 -4.05
C MET A 1 8.37 -7.72 -2.53
N ALA A 2 7.25 -8.12 -1.95
CA ALA A 2 7.14 -8.25 -0.50
C ALA A 2 8.02 -9.39 0.03
N GLU A 3 8.60 -9.21 1.22
CA GLU A 3 9.56 -10.15 1.82
C GLU A 3 8.98 -11.55 2.02
N PHE A 4 7.69 -11.65 2.39
CA PHE A 4 6.99 -12.91 2.58
C PHE A 4 6.78 -13.73 1.29
N LEU A 5 7.03 -13.14 0.11
CA LEU A 5 7.01 -13.84 -1.18
C LEU A 5 8.41 -14.24 -1.65
N LYS A 6 9.44 -14.06 -0.82
CA LYS A 6 10.78 -14.51 -1.16
C LYS A 6 10.81 -16.04 -1.17
N GLY A 7 11.35 -16.61 -2.24
CA GLY A 7 11.47 -18.06 -2.42
C GLY A 7 10.17 -18.79 -2.76
N THR A 8 9.03 -18.10 -2.91
CA THR A 8 7.81 -18.72 -3.41
C THR A 8 7.90 -19.00 -4.91
N ASP A 9 7.15 -20.00 -5.36
CA ASP A 9 6.96 -20.27 -6.78
C ASP A 9 6.29 -19.09 -7.49
N GLU A 10 6.59 -18.96 -8.78
CA GLU A 10 6.02 -17.90 -9.60
C GLU A 10 4.49 -17.98 -9.68
N SER A 11 3.93 -19.19 -9.60
CA SER A 11 2.49 -19.42 -9.52
C SER A 11 1.86 -18.80 -8.27
N VAL A 12 2.53 -18.92 -7.11
CA VAL A 12 2.08 -18.33 -5.84
C VAL A 12 2.15 -16.80 -5.94
N LYS A 13 3.25 -16.24 -6.44
CA LYS A 13 3.38 -14.78 -6.63
C LYS A 13 2.29 -14.22 -7.53
N LYS A 14 1.97 -14.91 -8.63
CA LYS A 14 0.87 -14.52 -9.54
C LYS A 14 -0.48 -14.48 -8.82
N LYS A 15 -0.79 -15.45 -7.96
CA LYS A 15 -2.03 -15.44 -7.15
C LYS A 15 -2.11 -14.21 -6.25
N PHE A 16 -1.03 -13.87 -5.55
CA PHE A 16 -0.98 -12.65 -4.73
C PHE A 16 -1.14 -11.39 -5.57
N MET A 17 -0.41 -11.28 -6.68
CA MET A 17 -0.48 -10.10 -7.56
C MET A 17 -1.85 -9.93 -8.22
N SER A 18 -2.51 -11.03 -8.61
CA SER A 18 -3.88 -11.00 -9.11
C SER A 18 -4.81 -10.40 -8.07
N LEU A 19 -4.72 -10.86 -6.81
CA LEU A 19 -5.58 -10.38 -5.74
C LEU A 19 -5.28 -8.93 -5.31
N TYR A 20 -4.02 -8.50 -5.40
CA TYR A 20 -3.65 -7.11 -5.15
C TYR A 20 -4.26 -6.14 -6.18
N ASN A 21 -4.39 -6.57 -7.42
CA ASN A 21 -4.87 -5.74 -8.53
C ASN A 21 -6.32 -6.05 -8.96
N ASP A 22 -7.00 -6.95 -8.23
CA ASP A 22 -8.36 -7.38 -8.55
C ASP A 22 -9.35 -6.21 -8.38
N PRO A 23 -9.93 -5.68 -9.47
CA PRO A 23 -10.86 -4.55 -9.41
C PRO A 23 -12.21 -4.94 -8.79
N ASP A 24 -12.54 -6.23 -8.72
CA ASP A 24 -13.84 -6.73 -8.26
C ASP A 24 -13.89 -6.90 -6.73
N VAL A 25 -12.78 -6.66 -6.02
CA VAL A 25 -12.77 -6.66 -4.56
C VAL A 25 -13.36 -5.35 -4.03
N PRO A 26 -14.49 -5.40 -3.29
CA PRO A 26 -15.32 -4.22 -3.00
C PRO A 26 -14.67 -3.21 -2.04
N SER A 27 -13.66 -3.63 -1.28
CA SER A 27 -12.95 -2.74 -0.37
C SER A 27 -11.53 -3.21 -0.08
N GLU A 28 -10.68 -2.29 0.34
CA GLU A 28 -9.34 -2.62 0.83
C GLU A 28 -9.37 -3.49 2.10
N ILE A 29 -10.47 -3.49 2.87
CA ILE A 29 -10.65 -4.40 4.00
C ILE A 29 -10.82 -5.83 3.47
N ALA A 30 -11.77 -6.02 2.56
CA ALA A 30 -12.03 -7.33 1.93
C ALA A 30 -10.79 -7.85 1.18
N ARG A 31 -10.02 -6.96 0.53
CA ARG A 31 -8.76 -7.33 -0.14
C ARG A 31 -7.75 -7.88 0.85
N ARG A 32 -7.56 -7.21 1.99
CA ARG A 32 -6.63 -7.68 3.04
C ARG A 32 -7.07 -9.02 3.63
N GLU A 33 -8.36 -9.23 3.82
CA GLU A 33 -8.90 -10.51 4.30
C GLU A 33 -8.63 -11.63 3.31
N LYS A 34 -8.94 -11.44 2.02
CA LYS A 34 -8.62 -12.41 0.97
C LYS A 34 -7.11 -12.70 0.90
N ILE A 35 -6.26 -11.66 1.02
CA ILE A 35 -4.79 -11.83 1.00
C ILE A 35 -4.33 -12.64 2.22
N HIS A 36 -4.93 -12.41 3.39
CA HIS A 36 -4.62 -13.16 4.59
C HIS A 36 -4.98 -14.65 4.44
N LEU A 37 -6.15 -14.96 3.88
CA LEU A 37 -6.55 -16.34 3.58
C LEU A 37 -5.60 -17.00 2.58
N LEU A 38 -5.16 -16.26 1.55
CA LEU A 38 -4.18 -16.75 0.58
C LEU A 38 -2.82 -17.01 1.25
N ALA A 39 -2.40 -16.16 2.19
CA ALA A 39 -1.18 -16.33 2.94
C ALA A 39 -1.21 -17.56 3.83
N VAL A 40 -2.28 -17.76 4.59
CA VAL A 40 -2.45 -18.93 5.47
C VAL A 40 -2.49 -20.24 4.68
N SER A 41 -2.98 -20.22 3.44
CA SER A 41 -3.11 -21.43 2.62
C SER A 41 -1.86 -21.80 1.80
N LEU A 42 -1.04 -20.83 1.40
CA LEU A 42 0.06 -21.07 0.45
C LEU A 42 1.47 -20.87 1.00
N LEU A 43 1.62 -20.17 2.12
CA LEU A 43 2.93 -19.83 2.66
C LEU A 43 3.42 -20.88 3.65
N THR A 44 4.73 -21.10 3.66
CA THR A 44 5.38 -21.87 4.74
C THR A 44 5.30 -21.12 6.06
N SER A 45 5.58 -21.78 7.18
CA SER A 45 5.60 -21.14 8.51
C SER A 45 6.50 -19.89 8.55
N GLU A 46 7.71 -19.99 7.98
CA GLU A 46 8.66 -18.86 7.92
C GLU A 46 8.12 -17.69 7.09
N GLN A 47 7.51 -17.99 5.94
CA GLN A 47 6.89 -16.98 5.08
C GLN A 47 5.65 -16.36 5.74
N LEU A 48 4.89 -17.14 6.51
CA LEU A 48 3.73 -16.66 7.25
C LEU A 48 4.15 -15.71 8.39
N ASP A 49 5.28 -15.96 9.06
CA ASP A 49 5.87 -15.03 10.03
C ASP A 49 6.27 -13.71 9.37
N ALA A 50 6.91 -13.78 8.20
CA ALA A 50 7.22 -12.58 7.42
C ALA A 50 5.95 -11.84 6.97
N TYR A 51 4.90 -12.57 6.58
CA TYR A 51 3.60 -12.00 6.22
C TYR A 51 2.96 -11.30 7.41
N ASN A 52 2.97 -11.89 8.60
CA ASN A 52 2.40 -11.31 9.82
C ASN A 52 3.09 -9.99 10.19
N LYS A 53 4.43 -9.92 10.07
CA LYS A 53 5.20 -8.67 10.24
C LYS A 53 4.79 -7.62 9.20
N TYR A 54 4.67 -8.01 7.94
CA TYR A 54 4.21 -7.13 6.86
C TYR A 54 2.79 -6.60 7.10
N ALA A 55 1.83 -7.49 7.39
CA ALA A 55 0.43 -7.17 7.62
C ALA A 55 0.26 -6.23 8.83
N THR A 56 1.02 -6.46 9.89
CA THR A 56 1.07 -5.58 11.07
C THR A 56 1.62 -4.20 10.72
N SER A 57 2.72 -4.12 9.95
CA SER A 57 3.29 -2.85 9.48
C SER A 57 2.28 -2.08 8.63
N MET A 58 1.59 -2.76 7.71
CA MET A 58 0.56 -2.16 6.86
C MET A 58 -0.60 -1.62 7.69
N LYS A 59 -1.14 -2.39 8.64
CA LYS A 59 -2.19 -1.93 9.56
C LYS A 59 -1.77 -0.66 10.30
N ARG A 60 -0.55 -0.62 10.84
CA ARG A 60 0.00 0.57 11.52
C ARG A 60 0.07 1.78 10.59
N ARG A 61 0.56 1.61 9.35
CA ARG A 61 0.64 2.70 8.35
C ARG A 61 -0.74 3.22 7.97
N THR A 62 -1.71 2.34 7.72
CA THR A 62 -3.09 2.72 7.40
C THR A 62 -3.74 3.48 8.55
N SER A 63 -3.61 2.99 9.79
CA SER A 63 -4.14 3.68 10.97
C SER A 63 -3.49 5.05 11.19
N ALA A 64 -2.17 5.15 11.02
CA ALA A 64 -1.45 6.43 11.14
C ALA A 64 -1.86 7.42 10.03
N TYR A 65 -2.07 6.94 8.80
CA TYR A 65 -2.58 7.77 7.71
C TYR A 65 -4.01 8.26 7.99
N ALA A 66 -4.91 7.38 8.44
CA ALA A 66 -6.27 7.75 8.82
C ALA A 66 -6.30 8.75 9.99
N ALA A 67 -5.39 8.62 10.97
CA ALA A 67 -5.24 9.60 12.05
C ALA A 67 -4.80 10.98 11.52
N ARG A 68 -3.82 11.03 10.59
CA ARG A 68 -3.40 12.28 9.95
C ARG A 68 -4.54 12.93 9.15
N LEU A 69 -5.31 12.14 8.41
CA LEU A 69 -6.47 12.64 7.65
C LEU A 69 -7.55 13.23 8.56
N ARG A 70 -7.73 12.69 9.76
CA ARG A 70 -8.66 13.23 10.77
C ARG A 70 -8.21 14.58 11.33
N GLN A 71 -6.91 14.86 11.35
CA GLN A 71 -6.36 16.16 11.79
C GLN A 71 -6.46 17.26 10.73
N LEU A 72 -6.72 16.91 9.46
CA LEU A 72 -6.90 17.90 8.39
C LEU A 72 -8.29 18.54 8.45
N SER A 73 -8.36 19.84 8.14
CA SER A 73 -9.63 20.51 7.85
C SER A 73 -10.30 19.87 6.62
N PRO A 74 -11.64 20.00 6.45
CA PRO A 74 -12.34 19.50 5.27
C PRO A 74 -11.70 19.97 3.95
N THR A 75 -11.37 21.26 3.84
CA THR A 75 -10.70 21.84 2.67
C THR A 75 -9.31 21.23 2.42
N ALA A 76 -8.51 21.04 3.47
CA ALA A 76 -7.19 20.43 3.32
C ALA A 76 -7.29 18.94 2.91
N ARG A 77 -8.31 18.23 3.39
CA ARG A 77 -8.59 16.84 3.00
C ARG A 77 -9.04 16.75 1.54
N GLU A 78 -9.89 17.66 1.09
CA GLU A 78 -10.33 17.76 -0.31
C GLU A 78 -9.16 18.09 -1.24
N ALA A 79 -8.32 19.07 -0.88
CA ALA A 79 -7.12 19.39 -1.64
C ALA A 79 -6.16 18.19 -1.75
N LEU A 80 -5.98 17.43 -0.66
CA LEU A 80 -5.17 16.21 -0.67
C LEU A 80 -5.75 15.13 -1.60
N TYR A 81 -7.08 14.96 -1.61
CA TYR A 81 -7.76 14.04 -2.52
C TYR A 81 -7.53 14.42 -3.99
N THR A 82 -7.71 15.70 -4.33
CA THR A 82 -7.46 16.22 -5.68
C THR A 82 -6.00 16.00 -6.12
N ILE A 83 -5.04 16.28 -5.23
CA ILE A 83 -3.62 16.01 -5.50
C ILE A 83 -3.37 14.52 -5.74
N ALA A 84 -3.97 13.63 -4.94
CA ALA A 84 -3.82 12.20 -5.10
C ALA A 84 -4.40 11.68 -6.42
N LEU A 85 -5.53 12.25 -6.88
CA LEU A 85 -6.12 11.93 -8.18
C LEU A 85 -5.21 12.38 -9.33
N ILE A 86 -4.71 13.62 -9.30
CA ILE A 86 -3.77 14.13 -10.30
C ILE A 86 -2.52 13.25 -10.34
N ALA A 87 -1.96 12.90 -9.18
CA ALA A 87 -0.75 12.11 -9.07
C ALA A 87 -0.88 10.70 -9.69
N GLN A 88 -2.08 10.11 -9.77
CA GLN A 88 -2.29 8.82 -10.42
C GLN A 88 -2.06 8.88 -11.93
N ASN A 89 -2.31 10.03 -12.56
CA ASN A 89 -2.14 10.24 -14.00
C ASN A 89 -0.74 10.72 -14.39
N LEU A 90 0.12 11.03 -13.42
CA LEU A 90 1.48 11.49 -13.68
C LEU A 90 2.41 10.32 -14.02
N SER A 91 3.32 10.55 -14.97
CA SER A 91 4.37 9.59 -15.30
C SER A 91 5.25 9.31 -14.07
N LYS A 92 5.88 8.13 -14.04
CA LYS A 92 6.81 7.75 -12.95
C LYS A 92 7.93 8.79 -12.77
N ASN A 93 8.42 9.37 -13.87
CA ASN A 93 9.48 10.39 -13.85
C ASN A 93 8.99 11.67 -13.16
N VAL A 94 7.82 12.18 -13.55
CA VAL A 94 7.24 13.39 -12.94
C VAL A 94 6.95 13.18 -11.46
N ARG A 95 6.40 12.02 -11.06
CA ARG A 95 6.19 11.70 -9.64
C ARG A 95 7.49 11.70 -8.83
N ASN A 96 8.58 11.17 -9.39
CA ASN A 96 9.88 11.17 -8.73
C ASN A 96 10.48 12.57 -8.61
N GLU A 97 10.33 13.41 -9.63
CA GLU A 97 10.75 14.82 -9.60
C GLU A 97 9.98 15.61 -8.54
N LEU A 98 8.65 15.49 -8.49
CA LEU A 98 7.82 16.11 -7.47
C LEU A 98 8.19 15.64 -6.06
N LYS A 99 8.46 14.35 -5.88
CA LYS A 99 8.93 13.82 -4.59
C LYS A 99 10.27 14.44 -4.17
N ARG A 100 11.23 14.54 -5.09
CA ARG A 100 12.53 15.21 -4.84
C ARG A 100 12.33 16.69 -4.52
N PHE A 101 11.47 17.38 -5.26
CA PHE A 101 11.12 18.77 -5.02
C PHE A 101 10.51 18.98 -3.63
N ALA A 102 9.54 18.15 -3.24
CA ALA A 102 8.90 18.24 -1.92
C ALA A 102 9.89 17.98 -0.77
N LEU A 103 10.81 17.01 -0.93
CA LEU A 103 11.87 16.77 0.05
C LEU A 103 12.82 17.96 0.19
N ARG A 104 13.24 18.57 -0.93
CA ARG A 104 14.06 19.79 -0.92
C ARG A 104 13.35 20.98 -0.28
N ARG A 105 12.06 21.16 -0.55
CA ARG A 105 11.27 22.23 0.07
C ARG A 105 11.16 22.03 1.58
N LYS A 106 10.99 20.78 2.04
CA LYS A 106 10.95 20.46 3.48
C LYS A 106 12.30 20.66 4.18
N SER A 107 13.43 20.51 3.49
CA SER A 107 14.74 20.82 4.09
C SER A 107 15.03 22.32 4.19
N LEU A 108 14.25 23.16 3.49
CA LEU A 108 14.38 24.63 3.50
C LEU A 108 13.39 25.32 4.45
N ALA A 109 12.45 24.58 5.04
CA ALA A 109 11.39 25.07 5.92
C ALA A 109 11.54 24.45 7.31
#